data_AF-A0A6G3PS75-F1
#
_entry.id   AF-A0A6G3PS75-F1
#
_cell.length_a   1.000
_cell.length_b   1.000
_cell.length_c   1.000
_cell.angle_alpha   90.00
_cell.angle_beta   90.00
_cell.angle_gamma   90.00
#
_symmetry.space_group_name_H-M   'P 1'
#
loop_
_entity.id
_entity.type
_entity.pdbx_description
1 polymer ?
#
loop_
_entity_poly.entity_id
_entity_poly.type
_entity_poly.pdbx_seq_one_letter_code
_entity_poly.pdbx_strand_id
1 'polypeptide(L)'
;VLHGRGGHAATPHLNVDPVLMAAATVLRLRTAAAKATAPAEQAVLTVGSVRAGERGNVTPDHAELSLTVRAFTQDALDRLTTAAE
;
A
#
# COMPACT_ATOMS: atom_id res chain seq x y z
N VAL A 1 -0.73 5.93 5.51
CA VAL A 1 -1.99 5.37 6.08
C VAL A 1 -3.09 5.58 5.06
N LEU A 2 -3.99 4.61 4.89
CA LEU A 2 -5.15 4.70 4.01
C LEU A 2 -6.38 4.91 4.88
N HIS A 3 -7.10 6.01 4.64
CA HIS A 3 -8.33 6.35 5.37
C HIS A 3 -9.56 6.01 4.54
N GLY A 4 -10.53 5.35 5.16
CA GLY A 4 -11.83 5.06 4.58
C GLY A 4 -12.95 5.46 5.53
N ARG A 5 -13.99 4.64 5.56
CA ARG A 5 -15.17 4.85 6.40
C ARG A 5 -15.71 3.49 6.82
N GLY A 6 -15.59 3.19 8.09
CA GLY A 6 -16.02 1.93 8.68
C GLY A 6 -17.52 1.82 8.85
N GLY A 7 -17.96 0.62 9.23
CA GLY A 7 -19.37 0.32 9.42
C GLY A 7 -19.66 -1.18 9.49
N HIS A 8 -20.94 -1.52 9.49
CA HIS A 8 -21.36 -2.91 9.52
C HIS A 8 -20.99 -3.62 8.21
N ALA A 9 -20.33 -4.78 8.26
CA ALA A 9 -19.88 -5.49 7.06
C ALA A 9 -21.02 -5.96 6.14
N ALA A 10 -22.24 -6.12 6.68
CA ALA A 10 -23.43 -6.45 5.88
C ALA A 10 -24.00 -5.27 5.06
N THR A 11 -23.50 -4.05 5.25
CA THR A 11 -23.91 -2.86 4.47
C THR A 11 -22.70 -2.21 3.79
N PRO A 12 -21.94 -2.94 2.95
CA PRO A 12 -20.67 -2.46 2.42
C PRO A 12 -20.82 -1.24 1.49
N HIS A 13 -22.00 -1.05 0.89
CA HIS A 13 -22.33 0.11 0.05
C HIS A 13 -22.34 1.45 0.81
N LEU A 14 -22.40 1.41 2.16
CA LEU A 14 -22.29 2.60 3.01
C LEU A 14 -20.84 2.87 3.46
N ASN A 15 -19.93 1.92 3.24
CA ASN A 15 -18.56 1.97 3.75
C ASN A 15 -17.59 2.40 2.63
N VAL A 16 -16.42 2.88 3.03
CA VAL A 16 -15.25 3.00 2.14
C VAL A 16 -14.20 2.06 2.71
N ASP A 17 -14.01 0.91 2.09
CA ASP A 17 -13.28 -0.22 2.67
C ASP A 17 -11.74 -0.07 2.59
N PRO A 18 -11.06 0.21 3.72
CA PRO A 18 -9.60 0.37 3.73
C PRO A 18 -8.85 -0.95 3.52
N VAL A 19 -9.46 -2.11 3.82
CA VAL A 19 -8.84 -3.42 3.58
C VAL A 19 -8.67 -3.63 2.08
N LEU A 20 -9.72 -3.32 1.32
CA LEU A 20 -9.67 -3.41 -0.14
C LEU A 20 -8.71 -2.38 -0.74
N MET A 21 -8.70 -1.14 -0.23
CA MET A 21 -7.75 -0.11 -0.63
C MET A 21 -6.30 -0.57 -0.39
N ALA A 22 -6.00 -1.16 0.77
CA ALA A 22 -4.67 -1.67 1.09
C ALA A 22 -4.26 -2.80 0.13
N ALA A 23 -5.13 -3.78 -0.10
CA ALA A 23 -4.85 -4.87 -1.04
C ALA A 23 -4.55 -4.36 -2.45
N ALA A 24 -5.37 -3.43 -2.97
CA ALA A 24 -5.15 -2.81 -4.27
C ALA A 24 -3.83 -2.02 -4.32
N THR A 25 -3.50 -1.30 -3.25
CA THR A 25 -2.25 -0.53 -3.13
C THR A 25 -1.03 -1.44 -3.16
N VAL A 26 -1.05 -2.55 -2.41
CA VAL A 26 0.06 -3.54 -2.41
C VAL A 26 0.35 -4.06 -3.82
N LEU A 27 -0.70 -4.41 -4.58
CA LEU A 27 -0.54 -4.88 -5.96
C LEU A 27 0.03 -3.77 -6.87
N ARG A 28 -0.47 -2.54 -6.74
CA ARG A 28 -0.02 -1.39 -7.52
C ARG A 28 1.44 -1.02 -7.24
N LEU A 29 1.87 -1.04 -5.97
CA LEU A 29 3.24 -0.72 -5.56
C LEU A 29 4.26 -1.65 -6.24
N ARG A 30 3.94 -2.94 -6.39
CA ARG A 30 4.82 -3.87 -7.12
C ARG A 30 5.01 -3.46 -8.58
N THR A 31 3.93 -3.07 -9.26
CA THR A 31 4.01 -2.62 -10.66
C THR A 31 4.68 -1.26 -10.79
N ALA A 32 4.44 -0.34 -9.85
CA ALA A 32 5.05 0.98 -9.83
C ALA A 32 6.57 0.88 -9.67
N ALA A 33 7.04 0.07 -8.72
CA ALA A 33 8.46 -0.19 -8.52
C ALA A 33 9.12 -0.75 -9.79
N ALA A 34 8.51 -1.75 -10.43
CA ALA A 34 9.03 -2.35 -11.65
C ALA A 34 9.14 -1.37 -12.83
N LYS A 35 8.30 -0.32 -12.88
CA LYS A 35 8.33 0.71 -13.94
C LYS A 35 9.25 1.89 -13.61
N ALA A 36 9.56 2.12 -12.34
CA ALA A 36 10.35 3.27 -11.88
C ALA A 36 11.87 3.00 -11.89
N THR A 37 12.29 1.75 -12.08
CA THR A 37 13.70 1.33 -12.01
C THR A 37 14.10 0.57 -13.27
N ALA A 38 15.31 0.81 -13.79
CA ALA A 38 15.85 0.02 -14.88
C ALA A 38 16.28 -1.38 -14.38
N PRO A 39 16.26 -2.44 -15.22
CA PRO A 39 16.63 -3.80 -14.80
C PRO A 39 18.05 -3.93 -14.21
N ALA A 40 18.97 -3.03 -14.58
CA ALA A 40 20.34 -3.00 -14.07
C ALA A 40 20.48 -2.25 -12.73
N GLU A 41 19.44 -1.53 -12.28
CA GLU A 41 19.47 -0.78 -11.02
C GLU A 41 19.18 -1.69 -9.84
N GLN A 42 20.03 -1.61 -8.81
CA GLN A 42 19.78 -2.29 -7.54
C GLN A 42 18.84 -1.44 -6.68
N ALA A 43 17.55 -1.69 -6.84
CA ALA A 43 16.50 -0.93 -6.16
C ALA A 43 15.32 -1.85 -5.82
N VAL A 44 14.81 -1.75 -4.59
CA VAL A 44 13.78 -2.62 -4.04
C VAL A 44 12.78 -1.80 -3.22
N LEU A 45 11.50 -2.04 -3.45
CA LEU A 45 10.39 -1.59 -2.61
C LEU A 45 9.67 -2.81 -2.05
N THR A 46 9.53 -2.85 -0.72
CA THR A 46 8.89 -3.96 -0.01
C THR A 46 7.78 -3.45 0.88
N VAL A 47 6.60 -4.08 0.77
CA VAL A 47 5.55 -3.95 1.78
C VAL A 47 5.85 -4.93 2.91
N GLY A 48 6.34 -4.41 4.04
CA GLY A 48 6.75 -5.22 5.20
C GLY A 48 5.59 -5.58 6.13
N SER A 49 4.53 -4.77 6.16
CA SER A 49 3.32 -5.11 6.91
C SER A 49 2.07 -4.42 6.35
N VAL A 50 0.93 -5.08 6.55
CA VAL A 50 -0.42 -4.57 6.28
C VAL A 50 -1.25 -4.81 7.53
N ARG A 51 -1.87 -3.76 8.08
CA ARG A 51 -2.77 -3.86 9.25
C ARG A 51 -4.08 -3.14 8.95
N ALA A 52 -5.21 -3.82 9.13
CA ALA A 52 -6.53 -3.24 8.92
C ALA A 52 -7.61 -4.07 9.63
N GLY A 53 -8.32 -3.43 10.58
CA GLY A 53 -9.43 -4.04 11.31
C GLY A 53 -9.03 -5.12 12.32
N GLU A 54 -9.99 -5.44 13.20
CA GLU A 54 -9.82 -6.42 14.29
C GLU A 54 -10.95 -7.48 14.30
N ARG A 55 -12.11 -7.16 13.72
CA ARG A 55 -13.31 -8.00 13.74
C ARG A 55 -13.77 -8.30 12.32
N GLY A 56 -14.07 -9.56 12.03
CA GLY A 56 -14.49 -9.99 10.68
C GLY A 56 -15.86 -9.48 10.21
N ASN A 57 -16.66 -8.86 11.09
CA ASN A 57 -17.98 -8.31 10.76
C ASN A 57 -18.05 -6.77 10.78
N VAL A 58 -16.90 -6.10 10.88
CA VAL A 58 -16.78 -4.64 10.88
C VAL A 58 -15.80 -4.21 9.80
N THR A 59 -16.22 -3.32 8.90
CA THR A 59 -15.28 -2.62 8.01
C THR A 59 -14.53 -1.58 8.85
N PRO A 60 -13.18 -1.55 8.85
CA PRO A 60 -12.41 -0.59 9.63
C PRO A 60 -12.44 0.82 9.02
N ASP A 61 -12.02 1.83 9.79
CA ASP A 61 -11.89 3.22 9.31
C ASP A 61 -10.56 3.50 8.59
N HIS A 62 -9.54 2.66 8.80
CA HIS A 62 -8.24 2.84 8.16
C HIS A 62 -7.50 1.52 7.95
N ALA A 63 -6.48 1.58 7.11
CA ALA A 63 -5.47 0.55 6.94
C ALA A 63 -4.07 1.16 6.94
N GLU A 64 -3.12 0.49 7.58
CA GLU A 64 -1.72 0.91 7.64
C GLU A 64 -0.84 -0.04 6.83
N LEU A 65 0.01 0.55 5.99
CA LEU A 65 1.05 -0.14 5.23
C LEU A 65 2.40 0.35 5.76
N SER A 66 3.27 -0.58 6.14
CA SER A 66 4.67 -0.25 6.45
C SER A 66 5.53 -0.68 5.27
N LEU A 67 6.26 0.28 4.70
CA LEU A 67 7.06 0.10 3.50
C LEU A 67 8.55 0.21 3.84
N THR A 68 9.39 -0.54 3.14
CA THR A 68 10.84 -0.35 3.12
C THR A 68 11.26 -0.12 1.68
N VAL A 69 11.99 0.98 1.45
CA VAL A 69 12.62 1.27 0.14
C VAL A 69 14.12 1.26 0.32
N ARG A 70 14.83 0.59 -0.58
CA ARG A 70 16.29 0.56 -0.63
C ARG A 70 16.73 0.72 -2.08
N ALA A 71 17.74 1.55 -2.31
CA ALA A 71 18.38 1.67 -3.61
C ALA A 71 19.87 1.97 -3.44
N PHE A 72 20.67 1.62 -4.45
CA PHE A 72 22.11 1.89 -4.45
C PHE A 72 22.45 3.36 -4.76
N THR A 73 21.60 4.05 -5.52
CA THR A 73 21.77 5.47 -5.87
C THR A 73 20.63 6.32 -5.31
N GLN A 74 20.91 7.59 -5.06
CA GLN A 74 19.90 8.54 -4.58
C GLN A 74 18.80 8.73 -5.63
N ASP A 75 19.14 8.89 -6.90
CA ASP A 75 18.16 9.03 -7.98
C ASP A 75 17.17 7.86 -8.05
N ALA A 76 17.64 6.62 -7.86
CA ALA A 76 16.76 5.44 -7.85
C ALA A 76 15.89 5.39 -6.58
N LEU A 77 16.42 5.82 -5.44
CA LEU A 77 15.65 5.95 -4.20
C LEU A 77 14.53 6.98 -4.35
N ASP A 78 14.82 8.14 -4.93
CA ASP A 78 13.87 9.23 -5.13
C ASP A 78 12.75 8.82 -6.09
N ARG A 79 13.08 8.15 -7.20
CA ARG A 79 12.07 7.61 -8.14
C ARG A 79 11.18 6.58 -7.48
N LEU A 80 11.73 5.64 -6.71
CA LEU A 80 10.93 4.63 -6.02
C LEU A 80 10.05 5.23 -4.92
N THR A 81 10.56 6.22 -4.18
CA THR A 81 9.80 6.90 -3.13
C THR A 81 8.64 7.68 -3.75
N THR A 82 8.89 8.43 -4.81
CA THR A 82 7.85 9.15 -5.58
C THR A 82 6.79 8.19 -6.14
N ALA A 83 7.20 7.00 -6.59
CA ALA A 83 6.26 5.99 -7.10
C ALA A 83 5.40 5.33 -6.01
N ALA A 84 5.76 5.50 -4.73
CA ALA A 84 5.07 4.93 -3.58
C ALA A 84 4.09 5.89 -2.89
N GLU A 85 4.18 7.19 -3.19
CA GLU A 85 3.27 8.26 -2.75
C GLU A 85 1.97 8.28 -3.57
#